data_AF-A0A1Y5F0Z7-F1
#
_entry.id   AF-A0A1Y5F0Z7-F1
#
_cell.length_a   1.000
_cell.length_b   1.000
_cell.length_c   1.000
_cell.angle_alpha   90.00
_cell.angle_beta   90.00
_cell.angle_gamma   90.00
#
_symmetry.space_group_name_H-M   'P 1'
#
loop_
_entity.id
_entity.type
_entity.pdbx_description
1 polymer ?
#
loop_
_entity_poly.entity_id
_entity_poly.type
_entity_poly.pdbx_seq_one_letter_code
_entity_poly.pdbx_strand_id
1 'polypeptide(L)'
;MYFNLQDSDIVFIAIFYCVVSTVIYLKLRKPVSDSVDSMGKIKQIMSLMVWLLFFSGFVVVSGGFLAHQDTAWHQVTLIPDELIPGRMIIYSIFYPLYLIVGGSIWFYAQTRLAADDFDLKFKIALVCTAVAPFMFLPSQDSSVMILSADLWNIIFRSSYWAMMAIWISSLLYLVGRLGLMVVTLSKGEQKI
;
A
#
# COMPACT_ATOMS: atom_id res chain seq x y z
N MET A 1 10.20 -8.23 -28.78
CA MET A 1 9.11 -7.24 -28.58
C MET A 1 9.64 -6.23 -27.57
N TYR A 2 10.05 -5.05 -28.03
CA TYR A 2 10.57 -4.01 -27.13
C TYR A 2 9.38 -3.35 -26.42
N PHE A 3 9.33 -3.44 -25.10
CA PHE A 3 8.40 -2.65 -24.29
C PHE A 3 8.89 -1.21 -24.32
N ASN A 4 8.15 -0.30 -24.95
CA ASN A 4 8.45 1.12 -24.95
C ASN A 4 7.15 1.85 -24.57
N LEU A 5 7.12 2.49 -23.39
CA LEU A 5 6.03 3.41 -23.05
C LEU A 5 6.32 4.74 -23.73
N GLN A 6 5.45 5.13 -24.65
CA GLN A 6 5.50 6.48 -25.21
C GLN A 6 4.96 7.48 -24.18
N ASP A 7 5.33 8.74 -24.30
CA ASP A 7 4.83 9.81 -23.41
C ASP A 7 3.29 9.87 -23.39
N SER A 8 2.65 9.55 -24.52
CA SER A 8 1.19 9.41 -24.63
C SER A 8 0.63 8.36 -23.70
N ASP A 9 1.31 7.22 -23.53
CA ASP A 9 0.85 6.11 -22.71
C ASP A 9 0.85 6.50 -21.23
N ILE A 10 1.86 7.27 -20.79
CA ILE A 10 1.94 7.80 -19.42
C ILE A 10 0.75 8.71 -19.14
N VAL A 11 0.40 9.58 -20.09
CA VAL A 11 -0.76 10.47 -19.96
C VAL A 11 -2.07 9.67 -19.87
N PHE A 12 -2.25 8.65 -20.72
CA PHE A 12 -3.44 7.80 -20.64
C PHE A 12 -3.54 7.03 -19.33
N ILE A 13 -2.42 6.51 -18.82
CA ILE A 13 -2.34 5.83 -17.52
C ILE A 13 -2.72 6.79 -16.38
N ALA A 14 -2.19 8.02 -16.40
CA ALA A 14 -2.51 9.02 -15.39
C ALA A 14 -4.01 9.40 -15.41
N ILE A 15 -4.58 9.66 -16.59
CA ILE A 15 -6.01 9.96 -16.75
C ILE A 15 -6.86 8.79 -16.26
N PHE A 16 -6.51 7.56 -16.65
CA PHE A 16 -7.20 6.36 -16.21
C PHE A 16 -7.26 6.27 -14.67
N TYR A 17 -6.13 6.48 -14.00
CA TYR A 17 -6.06 6.44 -12.55
C TYR A 17 -6.80 7.59 -11.86
N CYS A 18 -6.79 8.79 -12.44
CA CYS A 18 -7.62 9.91 -11.96
C CYS A 18 -9.12 9.58 -12.05
N VAL A 19 -9.57 8.98 -13.16
CA VAL A 19 -10.96 8.56 -13.35
C VAL A 19 -11.33 7.48 -12.34
N VAL A 20 -10.50 6.44 -12.19
CA VAL A 20 -10.72 5.34 -11.23
C VAL A 20 -10.81 5.89 -9.80
N SER A 21 -9.86 6.75 -9.40
CA SER A 21 -9.86 7.38 -8.07
C SER A 21 -11.13 8.20 -7.83
N THR A 22 -11.57 8.97 -8.83
CA THR A 22 -12.80 9.76 -8.75
C THR A 22 -14.04 8.87 -8.59
N VAL A 23 -14.15 7.80 -9.38
CA VAL A 23 -15.26 6.84 -9.28
C VAL A 23 -15.31 6.17 -7.90
N ILE A 24 -14.15 5.77 -7.37
CA ILE A 24 -14.03 5.18 -6.05
C ILE A 24 -14.47 6.17 -4.97
N TYR A 25 -13.96 7.40 -5.03
CA TYR A 25 -14.33 8.47 -4.10
C TYR A 25 -15.85 8.70 -4.10
N LEU A 26 -16.47 8.81 -5.29
CA LEU A 26 -17.91 9.00 -5.43
C LEU A 26 -18.73 7.82 -4.86
N LYS A 27 -18.22 6.59 -4.94
CA LYS A 27 -18.87 5.42 -4.33
C LYS A 27 -18.70 5.37 -2.81
N LEU A 28 -17.53 5.76 -2.30
CA LEU A 28 -17.20 5.66 -0.87
C LEU A 28 -17.63 6.85 -0.03
N ARG A 29 -17.88 8.04 -0.61
CA ARG A 29 -18.25 9.27 0.13
C ARG A 29 -19.55 9.21 0.94
N LYS A 30 -20.32 8.11 0.88
CA LYS A 30 -21.59 7.98 1.61
C LYS A 30 -21.32 7.95 3.13
N PRO A 31 -22.07 8.71 3.93
CA PRO A 31 -21.82 8.85 5.37
C PRO A 31 -21.98 7.53 6.12
N VAL A 32 -21.42 7.48 7.33
CA VAL A 32 -21.57 6.36 8.28
C VAL A 32 -23.05 6.14 8.54
N SER A 33 -23.52 4.90 8.39
CA SER A 33 -24.89 4.51 8.73
C SER A 33 -24.89 3.99 10.17
N ASP A 34 -25.48 4.74 11.10
CA ASP A 34 -25.44 4.38 12.53
C ASP A 34 -26.32 3.17 12.90
N SER A 35 -27.25 2.78 12.02
CA SER A 35 -28.21 1.69 12.27
C SER A 35 -27.77 0.31 11.75
N VAL A 36 -26.47 0.05 11.64
CA VAL A 36 -25.97 -1.23 11.12
C VAL A 36 -25.88 -2.27 12.24
N ASP A 37 -26.54 -3.41 12.03
CA ASP A 37 -26.50 -4.58 12.91
C ASP A 37 -25.06 -5.11 13.12
N SER A 38 -24.84 -5.82 14.23
CA SER A 38 -23.53 -6.39 14.60
C SER A 38 -22.93 -7.26 13.49
N MET A 39 -23.74 -8.08 12.81
CA MET A 39 -23.28 -8.88 11.67
C MET A 39 -22.86 -7.98 10.49
N GLY A 40 -23.57 -6.88 10.27
CA GLY A 40 -23.22 -5.87 9.26
C GLY A 40 -21.88 -5.22 9.55
N LYS A 41 -21.60 -4.87 10.80
CA LYS A 41 -20.31 -4.31 11.25
C LYS A 41 -19.16 -5.30 11.06
N ILE A 42 -19.36 -6.57 11.42
CA ILE A 42 -18.36 -7.62 11.19
C ILE A 42 -18.02 -7.73 9.70
N LYS A 43 -19.03 -7.76 8.82
CA LYS A 43 -18.79 -7.78 7.36
C LYS A 43 -17.99 -6.57 6.88
N GLN A 44 -18.27 -5.38 7.41
CA GLN A 44 -17.54 -4.18 7.04
C GLN A 44 -16.07 -4.26 7.46
N ILE A 45 -15.80 -4.72 8.68
CA ILE A 45 -14.44 -4.90 9.21
C ILE A 45 -13.70 -5.98 8.43
N MET A 46 -14.33 -7.12 8.15
CA MET A 46 -13.74 -8.19 7.35
C MET A 46 -13.40 -7.72 5.93
N SER A 47 -14.28 -6.95 5.30
CA SER A 47 -13.99 -6.33 3.99
C SER A 47 -12.76 -5.42 4.08
N LEU A 48 -12.63 -4.60 5.13
CA LEU A 48 -11.46 -3.75 5.33
C LEU A 48 -10.17 -4.59 5.48
N MET A 49 -10.22 -5.68 6.26
CA MET A 49 -9.08 -6.61 6.41
C MET A 49 -8.69 -7.27 5.08
N VAL A 50 -9.66 -7.66 4.25
CA VAL A 50 -9.39 -8.20 2.91
C VAL A 50 -8.71 -7.16 2.03
N TRP A 51 -9.15 -5.90 2.05
CA TRP A 51 -8.47 -4.85 1.28
C TRP A 51 -7.05 -4.56 1.78
N LEU A 52 -6.82 -4.59 3.10
CA LEU A 52 -5.46 -4.52 3.67
C LEU A 52 -4.58 -5.70 3.23
N LEU A 53 -5.15 -6.91 3.13
CA LEU A 53 -4.45 -8.09 2.63
C LEU A 53 -4.07 -7.92 1.15
N PHE A 54 -5.00 -7.45 0.30
CA PHE A 54 -4.72 -7.15 -1.10
C PHE A 54 -3.61 -6.10 -1.25
N PHE A 55 -3.67 -5.03 -0.44
CA PHE A 55 -2.64 -4.01 -0.42
C PHE A 55 -1.27 -4.57 -0.04
N SER A 56 -1.20 -5.42 0.98
CA SER A 56 0.04 -6.12 1.36
C SER A 56 0.53 -7.07 0.26
N GLY A 57 -0.39 -7.76 -0.42
CA GLY A 57 -0.08 -8.59 -1.57
C GLY A 57 0.60 -7.81 -2.70
N PHE A 58 0.15 -6.58 -2.97
CA PHE A 58 0.83 -5.71 -3.94
C PHE A 58 2.27 -5.40 -3.53
N VAL A 59 2.51 -5.10 -2.25
CA VAL A 59 3.85 -4.86 -1.70
C VAL A 59 4.76 -6.07 -1.89
N VAL A 60 4.27 -7.27 -1.59
CA VAL A 60 5.05 -8.51 -1.76
C VAL A 60 5.37 -8.76 -3.24
N VAL A 61 4.42 -8.53 -4.14
CA VAL A 61 4.65 -8.74 -5.58
C VAL A 61 5.61 -7.69 -6.15
N SER A 62 5.41 -6.40 -5.86
CA SER A 62 6.24 -5.35 -6.46
C SER A 62 7.62 -5.23 -5.80
N GLY A 63 7.67 -5.18 -4.47
CA GLY A 63 8.90 -4.98 -3.70
C GLY A 63 9.67 -6.28 -3.45
N GLY A 64 8.98 -7.42 -3.46
CA GLY A 64 9.60 -8.73 -3.39
C GLY A 64 9.93 -9.26 -4.79
N PHE A 65 8.92 -9.80 -5.48
CA PHE A 65 9.13 -10.57 -6.72
C PHE A 65 9.70 -9.73 -7.87
N LEU A 66 9.03 -8.64 -8.24
CA LEU A 66 9.44 -7.83 -9.40
C LEU A 66 10.77 -7.09 -9.17
N ALA A 67 11.01 -6.60 -7.95
CA ALA A 67 12.28 -5.94 -7.61
C ALA A 67 13.49 -6.91 -7.67
N HIS A 68 13.31 -8.17 -7.25
CA HIS A 68 14.36 -9.19 -7.39
C HIS A 68 14.60 -9.54 -8.86
N GLN A 69 13.53 -9.61 -9.66
CA GLN A 69 13.65 -9.85 -11.10
C GLN A 69 14.39 -8.69 -11.79
N ASP A 70 14.10 -7.43 -11.42
CA ASP A 70 14.80 -6.24 -11.94
C ASP A 70 16.31 -6.34 -11.70
N THR A 71 16.70 -6.72 -10.47
CA THR A 71 18.12 -6.88 -10.10
C THR A 71 18.83 -7.94 -10.92
N ALA A 72 18.18 -9.09 -11.13
CA ALA A 72 18.75 -10.16 -11.96
C ALA A 72 18.87 -9.73 -13.43
N TRP A 73 17.92 -8.92 -13.93
CA TRP A 73 17.95 -8.41 -15.30
C TRP A 73 19.14 -7.48 -15.54
N HIS A 74 19.42 -6.57 -14.59
CA HIS A 74 20.58 -5.67 -14.62
C HIS A 74 21.93 -6.40 -14.74
N GLN A 75 22.02 -7.63 -14.23
CA GLN A 75 23.25 -8.41 -14.27
C GLN A 75 23.50 -9.05 -15.65
N VAL A 76 22.47 -9.18 -16.48
CA VAL A 76 22.54 -9.89 -17.78
C VAL A 76 22.51 -8.91 -18.96
N THR A 77 21.88 -7.75 -18.81
CA THR A 77 21.82 -6.73 -19.86
C THR A 77 23.12 -5.94 -19.96
N LEU A 78 23.69 -5.91 -21.17
CA LEU A 78 24.88 -5.10 -21.50
C LEU A 78 24.52 -3.76 -22.16
N ILE A 79 23.23 -3.50 -22.36
CA ILE A 79 22.72 -2.32 -23.04
C ILE A 79 22.52 -1.21 -22.00
N PRO A 80 23.25 -0.08 -22.11
CA PRO A 80 22.95 1.10 -21.30
C PRO A 80 21.54 1.59 -21.62
N ASP A 81 20.75 1.93 -20.60
CA ASP A 81 19.39 2.48 -20.72
C ASP A 81 18.29 1.55 -21.28
N GLU A 82 18.46 0.23 -21.19
CA GLU A 82 17.38 -0.70 -21.56
C GLU A 82 16.19 -0.61 -20.59
N LEU A 83 14.98 -0.50 -21.15
CA LEU A 83 13.73 -0.43 -20.39
C LEU A 83 13.42 -1.81 -19.79
N ILE A 84 13.70 -1.98 -18.49
CA ILE A 84 13.49 -3.28 -17.82
C ILE A 84 12.00 -3.53 -17.58
N PRO A 85 11.43 -4.65 -18.06
CA PRO A 85 9.99 -4.92 -17.95
C PRO A 85 9.45 -4.88 -16.52
N GLY A 86 10.21 -5.39 -15.54
CA GLY A 86 9.81 -5.39 -14.13
C GLY A 86 9.62 -3.98 -13.57
N ARG A 87 10.59 -3.09 -13.83
CA ARG A 87 10.55 -1.69 -13.43
C ARG A 87 9.36 -0.93 -14.02
N MET A 88 9.08 -1.18 -15.30
CA MET A 88 7.93 -0.62 -16.00
C MET A 88 6.61 -1.00 -15.33
N ILE A 89 6.44 -2.28 -14.99
CA ILE A 89 5.26 -2.76 -14.28
C ILE A 89 5.15 -2.12 -12.89
N ILE A 90 6.26 -2.03 -12.14
CA ILE A 90 6.27 -1.43 -10.81
C ILE A 90 5.81 0.03 -10.87
N TYR A 91 6.39 0.83 -11.76
CA TYR A 91 6.12 2.27 -11.84
C TYR A 91 4.77 2.59 -12.47
N SER A 92 4.37 1.88 -13.53
CA SER A 92 3.14 2.18 -14.26
C SER A 92 1.89 1.56 -13.64
N ILE A 93 2.04 0.49 -12.85
CA ILE A 93 0.90 -0.24 -12.29
C ILE A 93 0.90 -0.19 -10.77
N PHE A 94 1.96 -0.69 -10.11
CA PHE A 94 1.93 -0.86 -8.65
C PHE A 94 1.96 0.46 -7.89
N TYR A 95 2.77 1.43 -8.31
CA TYR A 95 2.85 2.73 -7.64
C TYR A 95 1.54 3.52 -7.66
N PRO A 96 0.86 3.68 -8.81
CA PRO A 96 -0.47 4.26 -8.82
C PRO A 96 -1.49 3.46 -8.01
N LEU A 97 -1.42 2.12 -8.05
CA LEU A 97 -2.31 1.26 -7.26
C LEU A 97 -2.12 1.45 -5.76
N TYR A 98 -0.89 1.71 -5.27
CA TYR A 98 -0.67 2.01 -3.85
C TYR A 98 -1.45 3.24 -3.40
N LEU A 99 -1.43 4.31 -4.18
CA LEU A 99 -2.19 5.53 -3.85
C LEU A 99 -3.70 5.27 -3.88
N ILE A 100 -4.17 4.59 -4.93
CA ILE A 100 -5.61 4.37 -5.11
C ILE A 100 -6.15 3.43 -4.05
N VAL A 101 -5.53 2.27 -3.86
CA VAL A 101 -6.02 1.28 -2.91
C VAL A 101 -5.76 1.72 -1.47
N GLY A 102 -4.60 2.32 -1.17
CA GLY A 102 -4.34 2.93 0.13
C GLY A 102 -5.35 4.04 0.48
N GLY A 103 -5.62 4.95 -0.47
CA GLY A 103 -6.65 5.97 -0.32
C GLY A 103 -8.07 5.39 -0.20
N SER A 104 -8.38 4.33 -0.95
CA SER A 104 -9.67 3.64 -0.88
C SER A 104 -9.90 3.03 0.51
N ILE A 105 -8.87 2.39 1.07
CA ILE A 105 -8.90 1.81 2.43
C ILE A 105 -9.13 2.93 3.44
N TRP A 106 -8.47 4.08 3.29
CA TRP A 106 -8.70 5.25 4.15
C TRP A 106 -10.15 5.73 4.09
N PHE A 107 -10.69 5.99 2.90
CA PHE A 107 -12.07 6.46 2.75
C PHE A 107 -13.08 5.42 3.23
N TYR A 108 -12.82 4.14 2.98
CA TYR A 108 -13.67 3.05 3.48
C TYR A 108 -13.68 3.02 5.01
N ALA A 109 -12.51 3.08 5.66
CA ALA A 109 -12.39 3.11 7.11
C ALA A 109 -13.12 4.32 7.70
N GLN A 110 -12.90 5.52 7.13
CA GLN A 110 -13.52 6.76 7.59
C GLN A 110 -15.06 6.74 7.49
N THR A 111 -15.61 6.04 6.50
CA THR A 111 -17.07 6.04 6.25
C THR A 111 -17.80 4.82 6.83
N ARG A 112 -17.09 3.86 7.43
CA ARG A 112 -17.67 2.60 7.94
C ARG A 112 -17.33 2.31 9.41
N LEU A 113 -16.19 2.78 9.90
CA LEU A 113 -15.84 2.66 11.32
C LEU A 113 -16.49 3.80 12.12
N ALA A 114 -16.84 3.51 13.38
CA ALA A 114 -17.26 4.52 14.32
C ALA A 114 -16.10 5.47 14.65
N ALA A 115 -16.40 6.69 15.11
CA ALA A 115 -15.38 7.68 15.44
C ALA A 115 -14.37 7.18 16.48
N ASP A 116 -14.82 6.39 17.46
CA ASP A 116 -13.98 5.82 18.51
C ASP A 116 -13.04 4.72 17.98
N ASP A 117 -13.49 3.98 16.96
CA ASP A 117 -12.70 2.93 16.32
C ASP A 117 -11.70 3.51 15.30
N PHE A 118 -12.07 4.62 14.65
CA PHE A 118 -11.23 5.39 13.72
C PHE A 118 -10.49 6.53 14.44
N ASP A 119 -9.83 6.20 15.55
CA ASP A 119 -9.05 7.14 16.36
C ASP A 119 -7.71 7.54 15.72
N LEU A 120 -6.97 8.43 16.39
CA LEU A 120 -5.68 8.94 15.90
C LEU A 120 -4.65 7.83 15.66
N LYS A 121 -4.59 6.82 16.54
CA LYS A 121 -3.62 5.71 16.43
C LYS A 121 -3.90 4.88 15.18
N PHE A 122 -5.17 4.58 14.91
CA PHE A 122 -5.57 3.89 13.68
C PHE A 122 -5.23 4.69 12.44
N LYS A 123 -5.52 6.00 12.44
CA LYS A 123 -5.20 6.89 11.32
C LYS A 123 -3.71 6.90 11.02
N ILE A 124 -2.87 7.07 12.04
CA ILE A 124 -1.41 7.07 11.88
C ILE A 124 -0.94 5.74 11.31
N ALA A 125 -1.36 4.61 11.90
CA ALA A 125 -1.00 3.29 11.39
C ALA A 125 -1.45 3.10 9.93
N LEU A 126 -2.64 3.58 9.57
CA LEU A 126 -3.17 3.48 8.21
C LEU A 126 -2.35 4.29 7.20
N VAL A 127 -1.97 5.51 7.56
CA VAL A 127 -1.09 6.35 6.73
C VAL A 127 0.29 5.70 6.60
N CYS A 128 0.87 5.25 7.71
CA CYS A 128 2.15 4.54 7.70
C CYS A 128 2.08 3.30 6.81
N THR A 129 0.99 2.53 6.84
CA THR A 129 0.80 1.38 5.96
C THR A 129 0.66 1.79 4.49
N ALA A 130 -0.11 2.83 4.19
CA ALA A 130 -0.40 3.26 2.82
C ALA A 130 0.78 3.95 2.11
N VAL A 131 1.58 4.72 2.85
CA VAL A 131 2.69 5.52 2.29
C VAL A 131 4.02 4.77 2.33
N ALA A 132 4.18 3.82 3.24
CA ALA A 132 5.39 3.03 3.36
C ALA A 132 5.91 2.41 2.04
N PRO A 133 5.08 1.89 1.10
CA PRO A 133 5.59 1.34 -0.16
C PRO A 133 6.38 2.34 -1.02
N PHE A 134 6.27 3.65 -0.77
CA PHE A 134 7.16 4.62 -1.42
C PHE A 134 8.62 4.50 -0.98
N MET A 135 8.93 3.76 0.09
CA MET A 135 10.31 3.44 0.46
C MET A 135 11.05 2.60 -0.61
N PHE A 136 10.31 1.99 -1.55
CA PHE A 136 10.89 1.23 -2.66
C PHE A 136 11.38 2.11 -3.82
N LEU A 137 11.06 3.40 -3.84
CA LEU A 137 11.49 4.32 -4.89
C LEU A 137 13.02 4.39 -5.05
N PRO A 138 13.81 4.55 -3.96
CA PRO A 138 15.24 4.73 -4.08
C PRO A 138 16.02 3.42 -3.95
N SER A 139 15.38 2.31 -3.56
CA SER A 139 16.03 1.00 -3.44
C SER A 139 16.26 0.29 -4.79
N GLN A 140 15.82 0.88 -5.90
CA GLN A 140 16.04 0.32 -7.24
C GLN A 140 17.45 0.57 -7.78
N ASP A 141 18.23 1.40 -7.11
CA ASP A 141 19.67 1.42 -7.30
C ASP A 141 20.32 0.42 -6.33
N SER A 142 20.83 -0.69 -6.85
CA SER A 142 21.47 -1.70 -6.02
C SER A 142 22.77 -1.20 -5.38
N SER A 143 23.40 -0.16 -5.93
CA SER A 143 24.70 0.33 -5.45
C SER A 143 24.62 0.92 -4.04
N VAL A 144 23.49 1.57 -3.70
CA VAL A 144 23.26 2.17 -2.36
C VAL A 144 22.89 1.14 -1.28
N MET A 145 22.61 -0.11 -1.69
CA MET A 145 22.28 -1.21 -0.78
C MET A 145 23.48 -2.09 -0.42
N ILE A 146 24.63 -1.89 -1.08
CA ILE A 146 25.88 -2.59 -0.77
C ILE A 146 26.43 -2.05 0.56
N LEU A 147 27.10 -2.93 1.33
CA LEU A 147 27.78 -2.49 2.54
C LEU A 147 28.91 -1.51 2.17
N SER A 148 28.76 -0.26 2.56
CA SER A 148 29.76 0.79 2.33
C SER A 148 30.06 1.56 3.61
N ALA A 149 31.27 2.09 3.71
CA ALA A 149 31.66 3.03 4.76
C ALA A 149 31.14 4.46 4.53
N ASP A 150 30.57 4.73 3.36
CA ASP A 150 29.97 6.03 3.06
C ASP A 150 28.76 6.30 3.95
N LEU A 151 28.76 7.47 4.59
CA LEU A 151 27.76 7.89 5.57
C LEU A 151 26.38 7.98 4.93
N TRP A 152 26.29 8.45 3.69
CA TRP A 152 25.01 8.58 2.97
C TRP A 152 24.32 7.24 2.77
N ASN A 153 25.06 6.23 2.32
CA ASN A 153 24.54 4.87 2.17
C ASN A 153 24.15 4.24 3.50
N ILE A 154 24.86 4.51 4.60
CA ILE A 154 24.50 4.02 5.94
C ILE A 154 23.18 4.65 6.40
N ILE A 155 23.04 5.97 6.30
CA ILE A 155 21.81 6.70 6.66
C ILE A 155 20.64 6.20 5.83
N PHE A 156 20.86 6.06 4.52
CA PHE A 156 19.85 5.58 3.58
C PHE A 156 19.35 4.18 3.94
N ARG A 157 20.27 3.21 4.08
CA ARG A 157 19.92 1.83 4.46
C ARG A 157 19.21 1.76 5.81
N SER A 158 19.69 2.54 6.79
CA SER A 158 19.06 2.58 8.12
C SER A 158 17.63 3.12 8.05
N SER A 159 17.41 4.19 7.26
CA SER A 159 16.09 4.78 7.02
C SER A 159 15.16 3.81 6.30
N TYR A 160 15.66 3.10 5.29
CA TYR A 160 14.91 2.05 4.58
C TYR A 160 14.43 0.95 5.53
N TRP A 161 15.32 0.39 6.37
CA TRP A 161 14.95 -0.63 7.34
C TRP A 161 14.00 -0.11 8.42
N ALA A 162 14.16 1.15 8.85
CA ALA A 162 13.23 1.79 9.78
C ALA A 162 11.83 1.92 9.17
N MET A 163 11.73 2.36 7.91
CA MET A 163 10.44 2.43 7.21
C MET A 163 9.79 1.05 7.04
N MET A 164 10.58 0.01 6.77
CA MET A 164 10.09 -1.38 6.73
C MET A 164 9.52 -1.82 8.09
N ALA A 165 10.25 -1.56 9.16
CA ALA A 165 9.78 -1.89 10.51
C ALA A 165 8.49 -1.13 10.86
N ILE A 166 8.40 0.15 10.49
CA ILE A 166 7.18 0.96 10.65
C ILE A 166 6.02 0.38 9.84
N TRP A 167 6.26 -0.05 8.60
CA TRP A 167 5.23 -0.64 7.76
C TRP A 167 4.68 -1.94 8.34
N ILE A 168 5.56 -2.87 8.69
CA ILE A 168 5.19 -4.17 9.25
C ILE A 168 4.45 -3.99 10.57
N SER A 169 4.98 -3.17 11.47
CA SER A 169 4.36 -2.92 12.78
C SER A 169 3.00 -2.23 12.64
N SER A 170 2.86 -1.27 11.72
CA SER A 170 1.58 -0.60 11.45
C SER A 170 0.54 -1.56 10.87
N LEU A 171 0.94 -2.40 9.91
CA LEU A 171 0.06 -3.40 9.31
C LEU A 171 -0.41 -4.44 10.36
N LEU A 172 0.52 -4.96 11.17
CA LEU A 172 0.20 -5.89 12.25
C LEU A 172 -0.73 -5.25 13.29
N TYR A 173 -0.49 -3.99 13.64
CA TYR A 173 -1.35 -3.24 14.55
C TYR A 173 -2.78 -3.12 13.99
N LEU A 174 -2.93 -2.73 12.72
CA LEU A 174 -4.25 -2.60 12.07
C LEU A 174 -4.99 -3.94 12.03
N VAL A 175 -4.33 -4.99 11.54
CA VAL A 175 -4.92 -6.34 11.43
C VAL A 175 -5.30 -6.88 12.82
N GLY A 176 -4.41 -6.72 13.81
CA GLY A 176 -4.68 -7.13 15.19
C GLY A 176 -5.86 -6.38 15.80
N ARG A 177 -5.91 -5.05 15.61
CA ARG A 177 -7.01 -4.23 16.13
C ARG A 177 -8.36 -4.59 15.50
N LEU A 178 -8.39 -4.71 14.17
CA LEU A 178 -9.61 -5.10 13.44
C LEU A 178 -10.05 -6.53 13.84
N GLY A 179 -9.10 -7.45 14.01
CA GLY A 179 -9.38 -8.79 14.52
C GLY A 179 -10.01 -8.78 15.93
N LEU A 180 -9.48 -7.97 16.83
CA LEU A 180 -10.07 -7.79 18.18
C LEU A 180 -11.50 -7.23 18.10
N MET A 181 -11.75 -6.24 17.23
CA MET A 181 -13.11 -5.70 17.02
C MET A 181 -14.09 -6.78 16.56
N VAL A 182 -13.69 -7.65 15.62
CA VAL A 182 -14.53 -8.77 15.17
C VAL A 182 -14.85 -9.72 16.32
N VAL A 183 -13.84 -10.06 17.15
CA VAL A 183 -14.04 -10.95 18.31
C VAL A 183 -14.99 -10.34 19.33
N THR A 184 -14.83 -9.06 19.66
CA THR A 184 -15.71 -8.35 20.61
C THR A 184 -17.15 -8.29 20.10
N LEU A 185 -17.34 -7.93 18.82
CA LEU A 185 -18.67 -7.89 18.21
C LEU A 185 -19.33 -9.28 18.14
N SER A 186 -18.53 -10.33 17.90
CA SER A 186 -19.03 -11.71 17.88
C SER A 186 -19.47 -12.22 19.26
N LYS A 187 -18.89 -11.68 20.34
CA LYS A 187 -19.25 -12.06 21.72
C LYS A 187 -20.47 -11.30 22.26
N GLY A 188 -20.98 -10.30 21.53
CA GLY A 188 -22.07 -9.46 21.99
C GLY A 188 -21.68 -8.47 23.11
N GLU A 189 -20.38 -8.31 23.37
CA GLU A 189 -19.87 -7.32 24.32
C GLU A 189 -19.90 -5.93 23.64
N GLN A 190 -21.05 -5.27 23.64
CA GLN A 190 -21.08 -3.84 23.32
C GLN A 190 -20.39 -3.10 24.46
N LYS A 191 -19.30 -2.37 24.15
CA LYS A 191 -18.72 -1.40 25.08
C LYS A 191 -19.81 -0.39 25.45
N ILE A 192 -20.19 -0.39 26.73
CA ILE A 192 -20.98 0.64 27.39
C ILE A 192 -20.16 1.93 27.44
#